data_AF-A0A969BP87-F1
#
_entry.id   AF-A0A969BP87-F1
#
_cell.length_a   1.000
_cell.length_b   1.000
_cell.length_c   1.000
_cell.angle_alpha   90.00
_cell.angle_beta   90.00
_cell.angle_gamma   90.00
#
_symmetry.space_group_name_H-M   'P 1'
#
loop_
_entity.id
_entity.type
_entity.pdbx_description
1 polymer ?
#
loop_
_entity_poly.entity_id
_entity_poly.type
_entity_poly.pdbx_seq_one_letter_code
_entity_poly.pdbx_strand_id
1 'polypeptide(L)'
;MPTGGTATYAGVYGSNGTTSNWEPPTSNIPDIKIVEPNMTFMSSGTANLTANFGGTAPTISGALTPEHWTWFQDGGWNRYTVSADVTQWADGSVTTNAGAPQHIRPGYFSDQVNISANITGNTFTGTATMAAGGTTSGANPVYGGFFGPTLNEATGVFTVKGTYVDPYGSGTTGIDDRVGYITHSGVFSTNCTGGTGCTP
;
A
#
# COMPACT_ATOMS: atom_id res chain seq x y z
N MET A 1 6.93 -1.91 -28.78
CA MET A 1 6.21 -2.81 -27.87
C MET A 1 6.40 -4.24 -28.33
N PRO A 2 6.77 -5.17 -27.44
CA PRO A 2 6.70 -6.61 -27.71
C PRO A 2 5.30 -6.98 -28.21
N THR A 3 5.23 -7.85 -29.22
CA THR A 3 3.97 -8.38 -29.76
C THR A 3 3.49 -9.63 -29.03
N GLY A 4 4.22 -10.05 -27.99
CA GLY A 4 3.91 -11.21 -27.16
C GLY A 4 4.95 -11.45 -26.08
N GLY A 5 4.67 -12.42 -25.21
CA GLY A 5 5.55 -12.83 -24.12
C GLY A 5 5.20 -12.19 -22.78
N THR A 6 5.97 -12.57 -21.75
CA THR A 6 5.77 -12.14 -20.36
C THR A 6 7.07 -11.58 -19.80
N ALA A 7 7.00 -10.48 -19.06
CA ALA A 7 8.12 -9.89 -18.35
C ALA A 7 7.79 -9.67 -16.87
N THR A 8 8.75 -9.95 -16.00
CA THR A 8 8.68 -9.66 -14.57
C THR A 8 9.46 -8.40 -14.27
N TYR A 9 8.91 -7.56 -13.41
CA TYR A 9 9.49 -6.31 -12.97
C TYR A 9 9.55 -6.29 -11.44
N ALA A 10 10.71 -5.93 -10.89
CA ALA A 10 10.90 -5.77 -9.45
C ALA A 10 11.53 -4.41 -9.14
N GLY A 11 11.16 -3.84 -8.01
CA GLY A 11 11.68 -2.56 -7.55
C GLY A 11 11.02 -2.12 -6.26
N VAL A 12 10.75 -0.83 -6.17
CA VAL A 12 10.28 -0.18 -4.93
C VAL A 12 9.02 0.63 -5.18
N TYR A 13 8.28 0.88 -4.11
CA TYR A 13 7.23 1.87 -4.10
C TYR A 13 7.30 2.76 -2.86
N GLY A 14 6.70 3.94 -2.97
CA GLY A 14 6.51 4.88 -1.88
C GLY A 14 5.14 5.52 -1.98
N SER A 15 4.53 5.84 -0.85
CA SER A 15 3.15 6.26 -0.80
C SER A 15 2.85 7.09 0.44
N ASN A 16 1.82 7.92 0.32
CA ASN A 16 1.21 8.64 1.43
C ASN A 16 -0.21 8.13 1.65
N GLY A 17 -0.57 8.02 2.91
CA GLY A 17 -1.85 7.55 3.37
C GLY A 17 -2.49 8.54 4.31
N THR A 18 -3.77 8.83 4.13
CA THR A 18 -4.56 9.62 5.08
C THR A 18 -5.72 8.78 5.57
N THR A 19 -5.90 8.75 6.87
CA THR A 19 -7.11 8.24 7.50
C THR A 19 -8.02 9.44 7.76
N SER A 20 -9.35 9.29 7.74
CA SER A 20 -10.27 10.41 8.02
C SER A 20 -11.62 9.97 8.54
N ASN A 21 -12.28 10.86 9.30
CA ASN A 21 -13.60 10.65 9.90
C ASN A 21 -13.72 9.36 10.72
N TRP A 22 -12.71 9.08 11.54
CA TRP A 22 -12.74 7.95 12.47
C TRP A 22 -13.65 8.30 13.65
N GLU A 23 -14.73 7.53 13.81
CA GLU A 23 -15.56 7.63 15.01
C GLU A 23 -14.82 7.00 16.20
N PRO A 24 -14.87 7.60 17.41
CA PRO A 24 -14.37 6.94 18.61
C PRO A 24 -15.25 5.75 18.97
N PRO A 25 -14.70 4.70 19.60
CA PRO A 25 -15.47 3.50 19.92
C PRO A 25 -16.59 3.82 20.93
N THR A 26 -17.72 3.13 20.81
CA THR A 26 -18.93 3.37 21.61
C THR A 26 -18.89 2.82 23.05
N SER A 27 -17.78 2.17 23.45
CA SER A 27 -17.67 1.51 24.76
C SER A 27 -16.56 2.12 25.64
N ASN A 28 -16.76 2.04 26.96
CA ASN A 28 -15.85 2.49 28.03
C ASN A 28 -14.55 1.68 28.07
N ILE A 29 -13.80 1.59 26.96
CA ILE A 29 -12.48 0.98 26.91
C ILE A 29 -11.55 1.92 27.70
N PRO A 30 -11.07 1.52 28.88
CA PRO A 30 -10.23 2.39 29.69
C PRO A 30 -8.90 2.57 28.94
N ASP A 31 -8.52 3.82 28.71
CA ASP A 31 -7.18 4.22 28.28
C ASP A 31 -6.65 3.68 26.92
N ILE A 32 -7.51 3.46 25.92
CA ILE A 32 -7.02 3.59 24.54
C ILE A 32 -7.04 5.07 24.19
N LYS A 33 -5.90 5.71 24.43
CA LYS A 33 -5.55 7.07 24.00
C LYS A 33 -6.05 7.29 22.58
N ILE A 34 -7.15 8.04 22.52
CA ILE A 34 -7.71 8.82 21.41
C ILE A 34 -7.07 8.48 20.07
N VAL A 35 -7.81 7.73 19.24
CA VAL A 35 -7.61 7.74 17.79
C VAL A 35 -7.65 9.20 17.38
N GLU A 36 -6.51 9.79 17.04
CA GLU A 36 -6.50 11.13 16.49
C GLU A 36 -7.25 11.04 15.15
N PRO A 37 -8.46 11.63 15.03
CA PRO A 37 -9.15 11.61 13.76
C PRO A 37 -8.30 12.41 12.77
N ASN A 38 -8.05 11.83 11.61
CA ASN A 38 -7.26 12.42 10.52
C ASN A 38 -5.74 12.33 10.68
N MET A 39 -5.19 11.12 10.49
CA MET A 39 -3.74 10.87 10.53
C MET A 39 -3.15 10.77 9.12
N THR A 40 -1.86 11.11 9.00
CA THR A 40 -1.08 10.93 7.77
C THR A 40 0.11 10.00 7.97
N PHE A 41 0.30 9.07 7.03
CA PHE A 41 1.31 8.02 7.04
C PHE A 41 2.12 8.04 5.75
N MET A 42 3.42 7.82 5.85
CA MET A 42 4.25 7.41 4.71
C MET A 42 4.39 5.90 4.76
N SER A 43 4.32 5.23 3.63
CA SER A 43 4.62 3.80 3.51
C SER A 43 5.49 3.55 2.28
N SER A 44 6.48 2.68 2.43
CA SER A 44 7.37 2.24 1.37
C SER A 44 7.67 0.75 1.49
N GLY A 45 8.13 0.16 0.40
CA GLY A 45 8.52 -1.23 0.35
C GLY A 45 8.77 -1.69 -1.08
N THR A 46 8.53 -2.97 -1.33
CA THR A 46 8.81 -3.61 -2.61
C THR A 46 7.64 -3.52 -3.59
N ALA A 47 7.97 -3.45 -4.88
CA ALA A 47 7.02 -3.52 -5.97
C ALA A 47 7.39 -4.68 -6.90
N ASN A 48 6.48 -5.62 -7.09
CA ASN A 48 6.67 -6.80 -7.93
C ASN A 48 5.51 -6.90 -8.93
N LEU A 49 5.80 -6.71 -10.21
CA LEU A 49 4.82 -6.68 -11.29
C LEU A 49 5.14 -7.72 -12.37
N THR A 50 4.12 -8.21 -13.06
CA THR A 50 4.25 -9.07 -14.22
C THR A 50 3.42 -8.49 -15.36
N ALA A 51 4.07 -8.19 -16.48
CA ALA A 51 3.43 -7.79 -17.72
C ALA A 51 3.27 -9.00 -18.64
N ASN A 52 2.09 -9.17 -19.21
CA ASN A 52 1.80 -10.08 -20.31
C ASN A 52 1.51 -9.23 -21.55
N PHE A 53 2.45 -9.24 -22.50
CA PHE A 53 2.34 -8.52 -23.76
C PHE A 53 1.59 -9.31 -24.84
N GLY A 54 1.21 -10.55 -24.56
CA GLY A 54 0.51 -11.43 -25.49
C GLY A 54 -1.01 -11.28 -25.47
N GLY A 55 -1.64 -11.84 -26.51
CA GLY A 55 -3.10 -11.91 -26.64
C GLY A 55 -3.74 -10.63 -27.20
N THR A 56 -5.07 -10.63 -27.25
CA THR A 56 -5.85 -9.47 -27.72
C THR A 56 -6.07 -8.41 -26.64
N ALA A 57 -5.76 -8.74 -25.39
CA ALA A 57 -5.88 -7.85 -24.23
C ALA A 57 -4.64 -8.00 -23.35
N PRO A 58 -3.52 -7.33 -23.68
CA PRO A 58 -2.31 -7.40 -22.89
C PRO A 58 -2.50 -6.71 -21.53
N THR A 59 -1.91 -7.24 -20.47
CA THR A 59 -2.16 -6.82 -19.09
C THR A 59 -0.88 -6.69 -18.28
N ILE A 60 -0.91 -5.89 -17.22
CA ILE A 60 0.10 -5.87 -16.16
C ILE A 60 -0.58 -6.02 -14.81
N SER A 61 -0.05 -6.88 -13.96
CA SER A 61 -0.58 -7.12 -12.62
C SER A 61 0.53 -7.40 -11.62
N GLY A 62 0.30 -7.11 -10.35
CA GLY A 62 1.26 -7.43 -9.30
C GLY A 62 0.94 -6.81 -7.96
N ALA A 63 1.96 -6.68 -7.12
CA ALA A 63 1.84 -6.34 -5.71
C ALA A 63 2.82 -5.24 -5.31
N LEU A 64 2.35 -4.30 -4.49
CA LEU A 64 3.16 -3.36 -3.72
C LEU A 64 3.06 -3.80 -2.26
N THR A 65 4.18 -4.22 -1.68
CA THR A 65 4.22 -4.82 -0.33
C THR A 65 4.87 -3.83 0.63
N PRO A 66 4.11 -3.23 1.56
CA PRO A 66 4.68 -2.38 2.60
C PRO A 66 5.73 -3.11 3.43
N GLU A 67 6.88 -2.48 3.63
CA GLU A 67 7.97 -2.96 4.50
C GLU A 67 8.30 -1.97 5.60
N HIS A 68 8.06 -0.69 5.32
CA HIS A 68 8.31 0.42 6.22
C HIS A 68 7.13 1.39 6.19
N TRP A 69 6.80 1.95 7.35
CA TRP A 69 5.88 3.07 7.41
C TRP A 69 6.18 3.96 8.60
N THR A 70 5.87 5.23 8.43
CA THR A 70 6.15 6.29 9.40
C THR A 70 4.95 7.17 9.53
N TRP A 71 4.55 7.41 10.77
CA TRP A 71 3.58 8.45 11.09
C TRP A 71 4.28 9.81 11.08
N PHE A 72 3.69 10.79 10.37
CA PHE A 72 4.28 12.12 10.24
C PHE A 72 3.21 13.20 10.34
N GLN A 73 2.70 13.43 11.55
CA GLN A 73 1.92 14.63 11.82
C GLN A 73 2.68 15.51 12.80
N ASP A 74 2.66 16.82 12.56
CA ASP A 74 3.23 17.78 13.52
C ASP A 74 2.34 17.86 14.76
N GLY A 75 2.96 17.77 15.94
CA GLY A 75 2.30 17.98 17.23
C GLY A 75 1.60 16.77 17.88
N GLY A 76 1.44 15.64 17.20
CA GLY A 76 0.92 14.44 17.85
C GLY A 76 1.98 13.69 18.65
N TRP A 77 1.52 12.95 19.66
CA TRP A 77 2.35 12.47 20.76
C TRP A 77 3.26 11.28 20.42
N ASN A 78 3.02 10.60 19.29
CA ASN A 78 3.65 9.31 18.97
C ASN A 78 4.29 9.33 17.57
N ARG A 79 5.50 9.91 17.43
CA ARG A 79 6.34 9.63 16.25
C ARG A 79 6.92 8.24 16.37
N TYR A 80 6.64 7.36 15.42
CA TYR A 80 7.30 6.07 15.37
C TYR A 80 7.47 5.62 13.92
N THR A 81 8.53 4.87 13.69
CA THR A 81 8.81 4.17 12.43
C THR A 81 8.69 2.69 12.72
N VAL A 82 7.92 1.99 11.92
CA VAL A 82 7.80 0.54 12.05
C VAL A 82 8.37 -0.10 10.79
N SER A 83 9.03 -1.23 11.00
CA SER A 83 9.42 -2.18 9.96
C SER A 83 8.79 -3.54 10.25
N ALA A 84 9.02 -4.53 9.38
CA ALA A 84 8.43 -5.88 9.50
C ALA A 84 8.47 -6.46 10.93
N ASP A 85 9.55 -6.24 11.69
CA ASP A 85 9.75 -6.89 13.00
C ASP A 85 9.78 -5.94 14.20
N VAL A 86 10.00 -4.64 13.98
CA VAL A 86 10.25 -3.68 15.06
C VAL A 86 9.52 -2.37 14.89
N THR A 87 9.12 -1.80 16.02
CA THR A 87 8.64 -0.42 16.16
C THR A 87 9.72 0.40 16.84
N GLN A 88 10.20 1.45 16.17
CA GLN A 88 11.11 2.44 16.71
C GLN A 88 10.33 3.68 17.13
N TRP A 89 10.44 4.05 18.41
CA TRP A 89 9.72 5.17 19.03
C TRP A 89 10.45 6.49 18.87
N ALA A 90 9.73 7.60 19.08
CA ALA A 90 10.26 8.96 19.04
C ALA A 90 11.40 9.18 20.03
N ASP A 91 11.37 8.48 21.17
CA ASP A 91 12.40 8.53 22.21
C ASP A 91 13.64 7.68 21.88
N GLY A 92 13.65 7.03 20.71
CA GLY A 92 14.73 6.18 20.22
C GLY A 92 14.66 4.74 20.72
N SER A 93 13.70 4.37 21.57
CA SER A 93 13.51 2.99 22.00
C SER A 93 13.01 2.11 20.85
N VAL A 94 13.26 0.79 20.94
CA VAL A 94 12.86 -0.19 19.94
C VAL A 94 12.13 -1.34 20.62
N THR A 95 10.92 -1.65 20.16
CA THR A 95 10.11 -2.78 20.62
C THR A 95 9.83 -3.74 19.47
N THR A 96 9.78 -5.04 19.75
CA THR A 96 9.31 -6.01 18.74
C THR A 96 7.83 -5.79 18.46
N ASN A 97 7.39 -6.01 17.22
CA ASN A 97 5.97 -5.85 16.86
C ASN A 97 5.03 -6.79 17.63
N ALA A 98 5.56 -7.92 18.13
CA ALA A 98 4.85 -8.82 19.04
C ALA A 98 4.60 -8.21 20.42
N GLY A 99 5.52 -7.39 20.92
CA GLY A 99 5.42 -6.69 22.21
C GLY A 99 4.85 -5.27 22.13
N ALA A 100 4.66 -4.74 20.91
CA ALA A 100 4.05 -3.42 20.71
C ALA A 100 2.53 -3.48 21.00
N PRO A 101 1.96 -2.45 21.65
CA PRO A 101 0.51 -2.34 21.84
C PRO A 101 -0.26 -2.49 20.52
N GLN A 102 -1.41 -3.19 20.54
CA GLN A 102 -2.17 -3.50 19.32
C GLN A 102 -2.64 -2.27 18.53
N HIS A 103 -2.89 -1.14 19.19
CA HIS A 103 -3.26 0.14 18.54
C HIS A 103 -2.09 0.82 17.79
N ILE A 104 -0.91 0.21 17.82
CA ILE A 104 0.32 0.66 17.18
C ILE A 104 0.68 -0.32 16.06
N ARG A 105 -0.10 -1.40 15.92
CA ARG A 105 -0.03 -2.27 14.76
C ARG A 105 -0.55 -1.52 13.54
N PRO A 106 0.16 -1.63 12.42
CA PRO A 106 -0.05 -0.80 11.24
C PRO A 106 -1.31 -1.04 10.43
N GLY A 107 -2.13 -2.02 10.84
CA GLY A 107 -3.27 -2.60 10.11
C GLY A 107 -3.27 -2.27 8.62
N TYR A 108 -4.13 -1.34 8.20
CA TYR A 108 -4.33 -0.99 6.79
C TYR A 108 -3.05 -0.60 6.02
N PHE A 109 -2.10 0.11 6.63
CA PHE A 109 -0.90 0.57 5.91
C PHE A 109 0.18 -0.50 5.76
N SER A 110 -0.01 -1.67 6.39
CA SER A 110 0.76 -2.88 6.12
C SER A 110 0.10 -3.83 5.14
N ASP A 111 -1.12 -3.54 4.72
CA ASP A 111 -1.80 -4.36 3.74
C ASP A 111 -1.19 -4.14 2.35
N GLN A 112 -0.98 -5.24 1.64
CA GLN A 112 -0.49 -5.24 0.27
C GLN A 112 -1.48 -4.51 -0.66
N VAL A 113 -0.94 -3.68 -1.55
CA VAL A 113 -1.71 -3.08 -2.66
C VAL A 113 -1.53 -3.94 -3.90
N ASN A 114 -2.62 -4.45 -4.43
CA ASN A 114 -2.66 -5.19 -5.69
C ASN A 114 -2.91 -4.25 -6.86
N ILE A 115 -2.17 -4.45 -7.94
CA ILE A 115 -2.29 -3.70 -9.19
C ILE A 115 -2.85 -4.63 -10.26
N SER A 116 -3.84 -4.15 -11.02
CA SER A 116 -4.39 -4.83 -12.20
C SER A 116 -4.70 -3.79 -13.28
N ALA A 117 -4.02 -3.87 -14.43
CA ALA A 117 -4.15 -2.89 -15.50
C ALA A 117 -4.06 -3.51 -16.89
N ASN A 118 -4.70 -2.84 -17.85
CA ASN A 118 -4.60 -3.15 -19.27
C ASN A 118 -3.46 -2.33 -19.88
N ILE A 119 -2.72 -2.93 -20.82
CA ILE A 119 -1.63 -2.29 -21.55
C ILE A 119 -2.15 -1.77 -22.89
N THR A 120 -1.80 -0.53 -23.25
CA THR A 120 -2.08 0.07 -24.56
C THR A 120 -0.88 0.89 -25.01
N GLY A 121 -0.26 0.48 -26.12
CA GLY A 121 1.06 1.01 -26.49
C GLY A 121 2.05 0.76 -25.35
N ASN A 122 2.86 1.77 -25.00
CA ASN A 122 3.80 1.73 -23.88
C ASN A 122 3.19 2.18 -22.55
N THR A 123 1.88 2.32 -22.45
CA THR A 123 1.19 2.77 -21.23
C THR A 123 0.31 1.67 -20.67
N PHE A 124 -0.05 1.77 -19.40
CA PHE A 124 -1.05 0.92 -18.78
C PHE A 124 -1.97 1.70 -17.85
N THR A 125 -3.23 1.30 -17.82
CA THR A 125 -4.27 1.91 -16.98
C THR A 125 -5.14 0.84 -16.37
N GLY A 126 -5.51 1.01 -15.10
CA GLY A 126 -6.23 -0.02 -14.37
C GLY A 126 -6.70 0.39 -13.00
N THR A 127 -6.77 -0.60 -12.12
CA THR A 127 -7.30 -0.47 -10.76
C THR A 127 -6.29 -0.99 -9.74
N ALA A 128 -6.22 -0.32 -8.60
CA ALA A 128 -5.51 -0.77 -7.40
C ALA A 128 -6.53 -1.24 -6.35
N THR A 129 -6.22 -2.32 -5.63
CA THR A 129 -7.05 -2.84 -4.54
C THR A 129 -6.18 -3.21 -3.34
N MET A 130 -6.75 -3.20 -2.13
CA MET A 130 -6.05 -3.73 -0.95
C MET A 130 -6.26 -5.24 -0.85
N ALA A 131 -5.27 -5.95 -0.29
CA ALA A 131 -5.34 -7.39 -0.08
C ALA A 131 -6.23 -7.80 1.11
N ALA A 132 -6.25 -7.03 2.20
CA ALA A 132 -7.12 -7.30 3.34
C ALA A 132 -8.53 -6.73 3.12
N GLY A 133 -9.52 -7.35 3.76
CA GLY A 133 -10.98 -7.21 3.54
C GLY A 133 -11.61 -5.83 3.78
N GLY A 134 -10.88 -4.73 3.66
CA GLY A 134 -11.43 -3.40 3.53
C GLY A 134 -12.33 -3.29 2.31
N THR A 135 -13.45 -2.60 2.43
CA THR A 135 -14.32 -2.32 1.29
C THR A 135 -13.68 -1.20 0.50
N THR A 136 -13.18 -1.50 -0.69
CA THR A 136 -12.72 -0.45 -1.62
C THR A 136 -13.93 0.40 -2.05
N SER A 137 -13.77 1.71 -2.10
CA SER A 137 -14.83 2.64 -2.45
C SER A 137 -14.33 3.67 -3.46
N GLY A 138 -15.23 4.15 -4.33
CA GLY A 138 -14.88 5.10 -5.38
C GLY A 138 -13.92 4.53 -6.44
N ALA A 139 -13.32 5.43 -7.22
CA ALA A 139 -12.34 5.06 -8.23
C ALA A 139 -10.96 4.88 -7.59
N ASN A 140 -10.34 3.72 -7.84
CA ASN A 140 -9.00 3.38 -7.36
C ASN A 140 -8.03 3.22 -8.52
N PRO A 141 -7.76 4.29 -9.28
CA PRO A 141 -7.07 4.18 -10.55
C PRO A 141 -5.58 3.85 -10.36
N VAL A 142 -5.06 3.17 -11.37
CA VAL A 142 -3.63 3.02 -11.62
C VAL A 142 -3.33 3.56 -13.01
N TYR A 143 -2.28 4.36 -13.11
CA TYR A 143 -1.73 4.84 -14.38
C TYR A 143 -0.24 4.60 -14.39
N GLY A 144 0.31 4.15 -15.51
CA GLY A 144 1.75 4.06 -15.65
C GLY A 144 2.20 3.77 -17.06
N GLY A 145 3.48 3.48 -17.20
CA GLY A 145 4.08 3.19 -18.49
C GLY A 145 5.39 2.42 -18.39
N PHE A 146 5.80 1.94 -19.55
CA PHE A 146 7.04 1.25 -19.79
C PHE A 146 8.05 2.22 -20.44
N PHE A 147 9.30 2.14 -19.99
CA PHE A 147 10.38 3.04 -20.39
C PHE A 147 11.64 2.27 -20.81
N GLY A 148 12.52 2.98 -21.52
CA GLY A 148 13.76 2.46 -22.08
C GLY A 148 13.58 1.74 -23.43
N PRO A 149 14.70 1.45 -24.14
CA PRO A 149 14.68 0.97 -25.51
C PRO A 149 13.97 -0.37 -25.68
N THR A 150 13.97 -1.18 -24.63
CA THR A 150 13.39 -2.54 -24.62
C THR A 150 12.28 -2.71 -23.61
N LEU A 151 11.76 -1.62 -23.03
CA LEU A 151 10.79 -1.64 -21.94
C LEU A 151 11.36 -2.24 -20.65
N ASN A 152 12.64 -1.98 -20.38
CA ASN A 152 13.36 -2.52 -19.24
C ASN A 152 12.96 -1.85 -17.91
N GLU A 153 12.11 -0.83 -17.95
CA GLU A 153 11.59 -0.13 -16.78
C GLU A 153 10.06 -0.04 -16.84
N ALA A 154 9.40 -0.16 -15.69
CA ALA A 154 7.99 0.11 -15.53
C ALA A 154 7.75 0.97 -14.28
N THR A 155 7.01 2.06 -14.45
CA THR A 155 6.66 2.98 -13.36
C THR A 155 5.20 3.40 -13.46
N GLY A 156 4.60 3.73 -12.33
CA GLY A 156 3.23 4.20 -12.29
C GLY A 156 2.87 4.87 -10.97
N VAL A 157 1.67 5.43 -10.98
CA VAL A 157 1.01 6.04 -9.84
C VAL A 157 -0.28 5.28 -9.55
N PHE A 158 -0.68 5.26 -8.29
CA PHE A 158 -1.91 4.61 -7.87
C PHE A 158 -2.64 5.44 -6.83
N THR A 159 -3.94 5.18 -6.70
CA THR A 159 -4.73 5.63 -5.56
C THR A 159 -5.67 4.51 -5.17
N VAL A 160 -5.78 4.25 -3.88
CA VAL A 160 -6.76 3.37 -3.26
C VAL A 160 -7.51 4.15 -2.22
N LYS A 161 -8.83 4.05 -2.28
CA LYS A 161 -9.78 4.59 -1.33
C LYS A 161 -10.61 3.43 -0.81
N GLY A 162 -10.81 3.42 0.49
CA GLY A 162 -11.58 2.37 1.14
C GLY A 162 -12.21 2.84 2.43
N THR A 163 -13.22 2.09 2.82
CA THR A 163 -13.72 2.06 4.19
C THR A 163 -13.13 0.82 4.85
N TYR A 164 -12.47 1.01 5.99
CA TYR A 164 -11.90 -0.09 6.74
C TYR A 164 -12.63 -0.24 8.05
N VAL A 165 -13.00 -1.48 8.35
CA VAL A 165 -13.52 -1.89 9.66
C VAL A 165 -12.29 -2.39 10.41
N ASP A 166 -11.98 -1.80 11.57
CA ASP A 166 -10.83 -2.15 12.42
C ASP A 166 -9.43 -1.89 11.81
N PRO A 167 -8.98 -0.63 11.67
CA PRO A 167 -7.72 -0.23 11.00
C PRO A 167 -6.46 -0.74 11.69
N TYR A 168 -6.58 -1.43 12.81
CA TYR A 168 -5.47 -1.95 13.62
C TYR A 168 -5.42 -3.49 13.64
N GLY A 169 -6.42 -4.19 13.06
CA GLY A 169 -6.42 -5.65 12.92
C GLY A 169 -6.58 -6.40 14.25
N SER A 170 -7.38 -5.87 15.18
CA SER A 170 -7.65 -6.50 16.46
C SER A 170 -8.52 -7.75 16.31
N GLY A 171 -7.87 -8.92 16.31
CA GLY A 171 -8.54 -10.20 16.07
C GLY A 171 -9.70 -10.50 17.02
N THR A 172 -10.83 -10.96 16.43
CA THR A 172 -11.95 -11.79 16.95
C THR A 172 -12.58 -11.54 18.33
N THR A 173 -12.04 -10.73 19.23
CA THR A 173 -12.62 -10.44 20.55
C THR A 173 -12.66 -8.94 20.79
N GLY A 174 -13.87 -8.37 20.69
CA GLY A 174 -14.09 -6.92 20.70
C GLY A 174 -14.05 -6.40 19.28
N ILE A 175 -15.16 -6.54 18.56
CA ILE A 175 -15.33 -5.90 17.26
C ILE A 175 -15.18 -4.41 17.51
N ASP A 176 -14.07 -3.88 17.04
CA ASP A 176 -13.90 -2.48 16.84
C ASP A 176 -14.85 -2.05 15.69
N ASP A 177 -16.00 -1.49 16.07
CA ASP A 177 -17.03 -0.99 15.16
C ASP A 177 -16.66 0.33 14.49
N ARG A 178 -15.44 0.83 14.74
CA ARG A 178 -14.92 2.04 14.11
C ARG A 178 -14.86 1.86 12.58
N VAL A 179 -15.63 2.68 11.89
CA VAL A 179 -15.58 2.86 10.44
C VAL A 179 -14.89 4.20 10.17
N GLY A 180 -13.91 4.17 9.28
CA GLY A 180 -13.27 5.39 8.79
C GLY A 180 -12.91 5.27 7.32
N TYR A 181 -12.63 6.41 6.71
CA TYR A 181 -12.18 6.47 5.32
C TYR A 181 -10.67 6.49 5.28
N ILE A 182 -10.11 5.76 4.33
CA ILE A 182 -8.68 5.77 4.07
C ILE A 182 -8.47 6.14 2.60
N THR A 183 -7.52 7.02 2.36
CA THR A 183 -6.97 7.29 1.03
C THR A 183 -5.49 6.98 1.07
N HIS A 184 -5.02 6.18 0.12
CA HIS A 184 -3.65 5.73 -0.01
C HIS A 184 -3.21 5.94 -1.45
N SER A 185 -2.21 6.79 -1.65
CA SER A 185 -1.74 7.15 -2.99
C SER A 185 -0.24 7.15 -3.03
N GLY A 186 0.33 6.66 -4.12
CA GLY A 186 1.77 6.53 -4.23
C GLY A 186 2.25 6.33 -5.64
N VAL A 187 3.55 6.07 -5.71
CA VAL A 187 4.30 5.83 -6.94
C VAL A 187 5.11 4.55 -6.78
N PHE A 188 5.31 3.82 -7.87
CA PHE A 188 6.22 2.69 -7.92
C PHE A 188 7.18 2.83 -9.10
N SER A 189 8.38 2.29 -8.94
CA SER A 189 9.40 2.21 -9.98
C SER A 189 10.05 0.85 -9.93
N THR A 190 10.10 0.18 -11.09
CA THR A 190 10.53 -1.21 -11.20
C THR A 190 11.40 -1.41 -12.43
N ASN A 191 12.35 -2.32 -12.32
CA ASN A 191 13.20 -2.76 -13.41
C ASN A 191 12.81 -4.17 -13.85
N CYS A 192 12.93 -4.45 -15.14
CA CYS A 192 12.71 -5.75 -15.71
C CYS A 192 13.77 -6.74 -15.19
N THR A 193 13.34 -7.80 -14.53
CA THR A 193 14.21 -8.81 -13.91
C THR A 193 14.20 -10.16 -14.60
N GLY A 194 13.23 -10.40 -15.48
CA GLY A 194 13.14 -11.63 -16.26
C GLY A 194 12.06 -11.59 -17.35
N GLY A 195 12.25 -12.39 -18.41
CA GLY A 195 11.27 -12.54 -19.48
C GLY A 195 11.44 -11.61 -20.70
N THR A 196 10.40 -11.52 -21.51
CA THR A 196 10.38 -10.89 -22.84
C THR A 196 10.31 -9.38 -22.71
N GLY A 197 11.45 -8.70 -22.88
CA GLY A 197 11.59 -7.25 -22.66
C GLY A 197 12.76 -6.87 -21.75
N CYS A 198 13.38 -7.84 -21.06
CA CYS A 198 14.54 -7.56 -20.20
C CYS A 198 15.90 -7.67 -20.90
N THR A 199 15.92 -8.05 -22.18
CA THR A 199 17.14 -8.11 -22.99
C THR A 199 17.28 -6.83 -23.82
N PRO A 200 18.48 -6.22 -23.91
CA PRO A 200 18.77 -5.12 -24.84
C PRO A 200 18.48 -5.46 -26.30
#